data_AF-A0A0F9KGV0-F1
#
_entry.id   AF-A0A0F9KGV0-F1
#
_cell.length_a   1.000
_cell.length_b   1.000
_cell.length_c   1.000
_cell.angle_alpha   90.00
_cell.angle_beta   90.00
_cell.angle_gamma   90.00
#
_symmetry.space_group_name_H-M   'P 1'
#
loop_
_entity.id
_entity.type
_entity.pdbx_description
1 polymer ?
#
loop_
_entity_poly.entity_id
_entity_poly.type
_entity_poly.pdbx_seq_one_letter_code
_entity_poly.pdbx_strand_id
1 'polypeptide(L)'
;MEEKIIIISQKLNTIRYIQQHDEFDYLKSLIKSIEKGVCIGILLHGPPGTGKTLLATSLAHFFNAHYYIIDGSPDLDRRDIEGYWELYNGETRFNYGPLTRSIDDANRDGISFIIINEVNAIRESEQISLNSLLSENHINLISKGFERYELNPKSKLVIIGTLNKGVIGINKLQEAFEDRFIVSPEINYPIKQKEIEIAT
;
A
#
# COMPACT_ATOMS: atom_id res chain seq x y z
N MET A 1 8.34 22.98 -10.40
CA MET A 1 7.65 22.34 -9.25
C MET A 1 7.42 20.90 -9.66
N GLU A 2 8.43 20.07 -9.43
CA GLU A 2 8.42 18.63 -9.72
C GLU A 2 8.67 17.93 -8.38
N GLU A 3 7.60 17.58 -7.69
CA GLU A 3 7.61 16.45 -6.75
C GLU A 3 6.62 15.44 -7.30
N LYS A 4 7.00 14.84 -8.43
CA LYS A 4 6.24 13.77 -9.08
C LYS A 4 6.57 12.48 -8.35
N ILE A 5 5.55 11.91 -7.70
CA ILE A 5 5.34 10.49 -7.37
C ILE A 5 6.58 9.64 -7.70
N ILE A 6 7.37 9.30 -6.69
CA ILE A 6 8.54 8.44 -6.86
C ILE A 6 8.04 7.01 -7.12
N ILE A 7 7.84 6.65 -8.40
CA ILE A 7 7.66 5.26 -8.81
C ILE A 7 9.02 4.59 -8.73
N ILE A 8 9.38 4.05 -7.56
CA ILE A 8 10.60 3.26 -7.39
C ILE A 8 10.37 1.89 -8.03
N SER A 9 10.57 1.82 -9.35
CA SER A 9 10.84 0.57 -10.06
C SER A 9 12.34 0.51 -10.31
N GLN A 10 13.13 -0.08 -9.39
CA GLN A 10 14.40 -0.75 -9.70
C GLN A 10 15.15 -1.33 -8.48
N LYS A 11 15.86 -2.43 -8.77
CA LYS A 11 16.76 -3.25 -7.92
C LYS A 11 17.57 -2.42 -6.92
N LEU A 12 17.16 -2.45 -5.65
CA LEU A 12 18.02 -2.09 -4.52
C LEU A 12 18.87 -3.30 -4.15
N ASN A 13 20.14 -3.07 -3.77
CA ASN A 13 20.96 -4.02 -3.01
C ASN A 13 20.05 -4.72 -2.00
N THR A 14 20.08 -6.06 -1.91
CA THR A 14 19.11 -6.87 -1.15
C THR A 14 19.18 -6.57 0.35
N ILE A 15 18.58 -5.46 0.76
CA ILE A 15 18.23 -5.17 2.15
C ILE A 15 17.18 -6.23 2.50
N ARG A 16 17.58 -7.21 3.30
CA ARG A 16 16.67 -8.25 3.80
C ARG A 16 16.01 -7.73 5.07
N TYR A 17 14.69 -7.83 5.11
CA TYR A 17 13.98 -7.72 6.38
C TYR A 17 14.41 -8.87 7.31
N ILE A 18 14.86 -8.53 8.51
CA ILE A 18 15.18 -9.48 9.58
C ILE A 18 14.01 -9.47 10.54
N GLN A 19 13.27 -10.59 10.60
CA GLN A 19 12.10 -10.69 11.46
C GLN A 19 12.47 -10.68 12.95
N GLN A 20 11.71 -9.91 13.72
CA GLN A 20 11.93 -9.72 15.15
C GLN A 20 11.20 -10.78 15.97
N HIS A 21 9.99 -11.13 15.56
CA HIS A 21 9.19 -12.21 16.08
C HIS A 21 8.78 -13.10 14.91
N ASP A 22 7.48 -13.25 14.69
CA ASP A 22 6.86 -14.02 13.61
C ASP A 22 6.04 -13.12 12.67
N GLU A 23 6.21 -11.78 12.73
CA GLU A 23 5.36 -10.84 12.00
C GLU A 23 5.41 -11.04 10.48
N PHE A 24 6.56 -11.41 9.93
CA PHE A 24 6.69 -11.72 8.50
C PHE A 24 5.94 -13.00 8.15
N ASP A 25 6.13 -14.07 8.93
CA ASP A 25 5.49 -15.36 8.70
C ASP A 25 3.97 -15.31 8.94
N TYR A 26 3.51 -14.52 9.92
CA TYR A 26 2.11 -14.20 10.17
C TYR A 26 1.47 -13.52 8.95
N LEU A 27 2.04 -12.40 8.49
CA LEU A 27 1.49 -11.63 7.35
C LEU A 27 1.51 -12.43 6.05
N LYS A 28 2.58 -13.20 5.82
CA LYS A 28 2.67 -14.14 4.70
C LYS A 28 1.57 -15.19 4.75
N SER A 29 1.30 -15.76 5.92
CA SER A 29 0.26 -16.77 6.09
C SER A 29 -1.13 -16.17 5.89
N LEU A 30 -1.37 -14.96 6.42
CA LEU A 30 -2.59 -14.18 6.22
C LEU A 30 -2.86 -13.90 4.73
N ILE A 31 -1.89 -13.35 4.01
CA ILE A 31 -2.05 -13.05 2.57
C ILE A 31 -2.32 -14.33 1.76
N LYS A 32 -1.71 -15.46 2.14
CA LYS A 32 -1.96 -16.76 1.51
C LYS A 32 -3.37 -17.29 1.78
N SER A 33 -3.85 -17.17 3.02
CA SER A 33 -5.13 -17.75 3.44
C SER A 33 -6.35 -17.01 2.90
N ILE A 34 -6.22 -15.72 2.58
CA ILE A 34 -7.35 -14.95 2.05
C ILE A 34 -7.74 -15.46 0.65
N GLU A 35 -9.03 -15.39 0.33
CA GLU A 35 -9.60 -15.79 -0.95
C GLU A 35 -9.02 -14.97 -2.12
N LYS A 36 -9.23 -15.45 -3.35
CA LYS A 36 -8.86 -14.73 -4.57
C LYS A 36 -10.04 -13.88 -5.04
N GLY A 37 -9.77 -12.88 -5.89
CA GLY A 37 -10.77 -11.93 -6.37
C GLY A 37 -11.10 -10.83 -5.37
N VAL A 38 -10.25 -10.64 -4.36
CA VAL A 38 -10.50 -9.68 -3.27
C VAL A 38 -9.34 -8.69 -3.13
N CYS A 39 -9.70 -7.48 -2.69
CA CYS A 39 -8.75 -6.47 -2.21
C CYS A 39 -8.66 -6.56 -0.68
N ILE A 40 -7.44 -6.50 -0.14
CA ILE A 40 -7.18 -6.71 1.29
C ILE A 40 -6.42 -5.52 1.83
N GLY A 41 -6.96 -4.86 2.86
CA GLY A 41 -6.20 -3.90 3.66
C GLY A 41 -5.45 -4.59 4.80
N ILE A 42 -4.17 -4.29 4.98
CA ILE A 42 -3.38 -4.65 6.16
C ILE A 42 -2.77 -3.38 6.76
N LEU A 43 -2.99 -3.12 8.06
CA LEU A 43 -2.43 -1.96 8.74
C LEU A 43 -1.24 -2.38 9.61
N LEU A 44 -0.04 -1.91 9.25
CA LEU A 44 1.17 -2.08 10.02
C LEU A 44 1.35 -0.89 10.96
N HIS A 45 1.46 -1.15 12.27
CA HIS A 45 1.63 -0.07 13.24
C HIS A 45 2.75 -0.32 14.24
N GLY A 46 3.34 0.77 14.74
CA GLY A 46 4.37 0.74 15.76
C GLY A 46 5.21 2.01 15.74
N PRO A 47 6.22 2.14 16.61
CA PRO A 47 7.13 3.29 16.64
C PRO A 47 7.78 3.60 15.28
N PRO A 48 8.21 4.85 15.02
CA PRO A 48 8.97 5.16 13.81
C PRO A 48 10.29 4.37 13.75
N GLY A 49 10.79 4.08 12.55
CA GLY A 49 12.07 3.38 12.37
C GLY A 49 12.05 1.86 12.64
N THR A 50 10.89 1.25 12.95
CA THR A 50 10.80 -0.21 13.18
C THR A 50 10.74 -1.09 11.92
N GLY A 51 11.01 -0.51 10.74
CA GLY A 51 11.10 -1.27 9.49
C GLY A 51 9.77 -1.63 8.83
N LYS A 52 8.66 -0.96 9.15
CA LYS A 52 7.32 -1.25 8.58
C LYS A 52 7.28 -1.23 7.04
N THR A 53 7.85 -0.21 6.42
CA THR A 53 7.92 -0.12 4.94
C THR A 53 8.84 -1.20 4.35
N LEU A 54 9.92 -1.55 5.06
CA LEU A 54 10.80 -2.65 4.66
C LEU A 54 10.11 -4.02 4.76
N LEU A 55 9.29 -4.24 5.79
CA LEU A 55 8.45 -5.42 5.93
C LEU A 55 7.45 -5.54 4.77
N ALA A 56 6.74 -4.44 4.48
CA ALA A 56 5.76 -4.40 3.39
C ALA A 56 6.38 -4.72 2.02
N THR A 57 7.51 -4.08 1.70
CA THR A 57 8.24 -4.34 0.45
C THR A 57 8.84 -5.75 0.40
N SER A 58 9.33 -6.26 1.53
CA SER A 58 9.85 -7.63 1.62
C SER A 58 8.75 -8.69 1.41
N LEU A 59 7.52 -8.43 1.85
CA LEU A 59 6.37 -9.27 1.54
C LEU A 59 6.08 -9.27 0.05
N ALA A 60 5.99 -8.10 -0.59
CA ALA A 60 5.79 -8.01 -2.04
C ALA A 60 6.85 -8.78 -2.83
N HIS A 61 8.13 -8.63 -2.44
CA HIS A 61 9.24 -9.40 -3.01
C HIS A 61 9.08 -10.92 -2.80
N PHE A 62 8.67 -11.36 -1.61
CA PHE A 62 8.44 -12.78 -1.33
C PHE A 62 7.35 -13.39 -2.21
N PHE A 63 6.29 -12.62 -2.50
CA PHE A 63 5.22 -13.04 -3.40
C PHE A 63 5.58 -12.88 -4.89
N ASN A 64 6.79 -12.40 -5.22
CA ASN A 64 7.19 -12.02 -6.57
C ASN A 64 6.17 -11.09 -7.24
N ALA A 65 5.63 -10.16 -6.46
CA ALA A 65 4.57 -9.27 -6.86
C ALA A 65 5.14 -7.89 -7.23
N HIS A 66 4.51 -7.23 -8.21
CA HIS A 66 4.71 -5.80 -8.38
C HIS A 66 4.16 -5.05 -7.16
N TYR A 67 4.78 -3.92 -6.86
CA TYR A 67 4.30 -3.05 -5.81
C TYR A 67 4.50 -1.58 -6.16
N TYR A 68 3.63 -0.74 -5.60
CA TYR A 68 3.70 0.71 -5.70
C TYR A 68 3.74 1.30 -4.30
N ILE A 69 4.60 2.28 -4.08
CA ILE A 69 4.69 3.00 -2.81
C ILE A 69 4.05 4.38 -3.00
N ILE A 70 3.18 4.75 -2.06
CA ILE A 70 2.53 6.05 -1.96
C ILE A 70 2.87 6.58 -0.56
N ASP A 71 3.43 7.78 -0.49
CA ASP A 71 3.66 8.43 0.80
C ASP A 71 2.42 9.26 1.15
N GLY A 72 1.84 8.97 2.32
CA GLY A 72 0.72 9.70 2.86
C GLY A 72 1.11 11.15 3.12
N SER A 73 0.30 12.08 2.64
CA SER A 73 0.50 13.50 2.87
C SER A 73 -0.84 14.23 2.89
N PRO A 74 -0.89 15.46 3.44
CA PRO A 74 -2.09 16.28 3.38
C PRO A 74 -2.50 16.69 1.96
N ASP A 75 -1.60 16.56 0.97
CA ASP A 75 -1.81 16.98 -0.42
C ASP A 75 -2.14 15.81 -1.34
N LEU A 76 -2.13 14.57 -0.82
CA LEU A 76 -2.50 13.37 -1.57
C LEU A 76 -3.98 13.40 -1.94
N ASP A 77 -4.27 13.44 -3.24
CA ASP A 77 -5.62 13.41 -3.80
C ASP A 77 -5.93 12.01 -4.34
N ARG A 78 -7.20 11.61 -4.32
CA ARG A 78 -7.69 10.39 -4.99
C ARG A 78 -7.16 10.23 -6.42
N ARG A 79 -7.01 11.33 -7.17
CA ARG A 79 -6.47 11.34 -8.55
C ARG A 79 -5.02 10.87 -8.63
N ASP A 80 -4.21 11.08 -7.59
CA ASP A 80 -2.83 10.60 -7.54
C ASP A 80 -2.78 9.08 -7.40
N ILE A 81 -3.84 8.48 -6.85
CA ILE A 81 -3.96 7.04 -6.61
C ILE A 81 -4.63 6.34 -7.80
N GLU A 82 -5.75 6.88 -8.29
CA GLU A 82 -6.53 6.28 -9.39
C GLU A 82 -5.95 6.62 -10.77
N GLY A 83 -5.47 7.85 -10.92
CA GLY A 83 -5.12 8.46 -12.20
C GLY A 83 -6.04 9.62 -12.58
N TYR A 84 -5.64 10.37 -13.60
CA TYR A 84 -6.38 11.54 -14.08
C TYR A 84 -6.20 11.76 -15.58
N TRP A 85 -7.18 12.42 -16.19
CA TRP A 85 -7.05 12.91 -17.57
C TRP A 85 -6.23 14.21 -17.59
N GLU A 86 -5.22 14.24 -18.44
CA GLU A 86 -4.39 15.42 -18.70
C GLU A 86 -4.49 15.79 -20.18
N LEU A 87 -4.60 17.09 -20.45
CA LEU A 87 -4.45 17.64 -21.79
C LEU A 87 -2.97 17.94 -22.02
N TYR A 88 -2.32 17.15 -22.87
CA TYR A 88 -0.91 17.31 -23.20
C TYR A 88 -0.75 17.49 -24.71
N ASN A 89 -0.20 18.63 -25.12
CA ASN A 89 -0.01 18.99 -26.54
C ASN A 89 -1.29 18.90 -27.41
N GLY A 90 -2.45 19.25 -26.84
CA GLY A 90 -3.73 19.20 -27.55
C GLY A 90 -4.38 17.81 -27.62
N GLU A 91 -3.74 16.79 -27.04
CA GLU A 91 -4.31 15.45 -26.90
C GLU A 91 -4.70 15.17 -25.45
N THR A 92 -5.85 14.54 -25.27
CA THR A 92 -6.30 14.06 -23.96
C THR A 92 -5.70 12.68 -23.70
N ARG A 93 -4.89 12.55 -22.65
CA ARG A 93 -4.26 11.28 -22.25
C ARG A 93 -4.62 10.97 -20.80
N PHE A 94 -4.87 9.70 -20.51
CA PHE A 94 -5.08 9.27 -19.14
C PHE A 94 -3.74 8.92 -18.50
N ASN A 95 -3.42 9.58 -17.40
CA ASN A 95 -2.28 9.26 -16.57
C ASN A 95 -2.71 8.22 -15.52
N TYR A 96 -2.29 6.97 -15.73
CA TYR A 96 -2.59 5.86 -14.82
C TYR A 96 -1.88 6.02 -13.47
N GLY A 97 -2.67 6.01 -12.39
CA GLY A 97 -2.18 6.02 -11.01
C GLY A 97 -1.77 4.63 -10.51
N PRO A 98 -1.16 4.55 -9.31
CA PRO A 98 -0.77 3.30 -8.67
C PRO A 98 -1.86 2.25 -8.59
N LEU A 99 -3.12 2.63 -8.33
CA LEU A 99 -4.20 1.68 -8.18
C LEU A 99 -4.57 0.99 -9.49
N THR A 100 -4.76 1.75 -10.57
CA THR A 100 -5.08 1.19 -11.90
C THR A 100 -3.98 0.26 -12.37
N ARG A 101 -2.72 0.68 -12.23
CA ARG A 101 -1.55 -0.15 -12.57
C ARG A 101 -1.44 -1.40 -11.69
N SER A 102 -1.72 -1.29 -10.40
CA SER A 102 -1.68 -2.45 -9.49
C SER A 102 -2.75 -3.49 -9.83
N ILE A 103 -3.93 -3.07 -10.29
CA ILE A 103 -4.97 -3.98 -10.75
C ILE A 103 -4.50 -4.73 -11.99
N ASP A 104 -3.90 -4.03 -12.97
CA ASP A 104 -3.36 -4.67 -14.17
C ASP A 104 -2.25 -5.67 -13.84
N ASP A 105 -1.31 -5.29 -12.98
CA ASP A 105 -0.24 -6.18 -12.53
C ASP A 105 -0.80 -7.37 -11.73
N ALA A 106 -1.78 -7.16 -10.85
CA ALA A 106 -2.43 -8.26 -10.12
C ALA A 106 -3.17 -9.20 -11.09
N ASN A 107 -3.80 -8.67 -12.12
CA ASN A 107 -4.51 -9.45 -13.14
C ASN A 107 -3.56 -10.27 -14.01
N ARG A 108 -2.37 -9.74 -14.30
CA ARG A 108 -1.32 -10.42 -15.07
C ARG A 108 -0.60 -11.48 -14.24
N ASP A 109 -0.18 -11.12 -13.02
CA ASP A 109 0.78 -11.89 -12.22
C ASP A 109 0.11 -12.64 -11.04
N GLY A 110 -1.19 -12.42 -10.84
CA GLY A 110 -2.01 -13.05 -9.80
C GLY A 110 -2.01 -12.32 -8.47
N ILE A 111 -1.05 -11.42 -8.22
CA ILE A 111 -0.99 -10.61 -7.00
C ILE A 111 -0.21 -9.31 -7.25
N SER A 112 -0.67 -8.21 -6.66
CA SER A 112 0.04 -6.92 -6.62
C SER A 112 -0.15 -6.24 -5.28
N PHE A 113 0.75 -5.31 -4.95
CA PHE A 113 0.77 -4.59 -3.68
C PHE A 113 0.69 -3.07 -3.89
N ILE A 114 -0.06 -2.39 -3.03
CA ILE A 114 0.05 -0.94 -2.82
C ILE A 114 0.49 -0.73 -1.38
N ILE A 115 1.54 0.05 -1.18
CA ILE A 115 2.07 0.37 0.14
C ILE A 115 1.81 1.87 0.36
N ILE A 116 0.99 2.19 1.35
CA ILE A 116 0.69 3.57 1.72
C ILE A 116 1.44 3.87 3.03
N ASN A 117 2.52 4.64 2.94
CA ASN A 117 3.25 5.06 4.12
C ASN A 117 2.48 6.14 4.89
N GLU A 118 2.50 6.09 6.21
CA GLU A 118 1.91 7.14 7.07
C GLU A 118 0.46 7.47 6.68
N VAL A 119 -0.42 6.47 6.66
CA VAL A 119 -1.83 6.64 6.27
C VAL A 119 -2.56 7.74 7.04
N ASN A 120 -2.11 8.00 8.26
CA ASN A 120 -2.61 9.03 9.16
C ASN A 120 -2.11 10.46 8.84
N ALA A 121 -1.15 10.61 7.94
CA ALA A 121 -0.75 11.91 7.38
C ALA A 121 -1.75 12.41 6.31
N ILE A 122 -2.58 11.51 5.77
CA ILE A 122 -3.64 11.83 4.80
C ILE A 122 -4.77 12.58 5.52
N ARG A 123 -5.37 13.58 4.86
CA ARG A 123 -6.54 14.29 5.40
C ARG A 123 -7.72 13.35 5.58
N GLU A 124 -8.54 13.58 6.59
CA GLU A 124 -9.72 12.75 6.88
C GLU A 124 -10.69 12.66 5.68
N SER A 125 -10.92 13.76 4.95
CA SER A 125 -11.77 13.76 3.75
C SER A 125 -11.24 12.82 2.66
N GLU A 126 -9.92 12.76 2.50
CA GLU A 126 -9.27 11.89 1.52
C GLU A 126 -9.27 10.44 2.00
N GLN A 127 -9.03 10.17 3.30
CA GLN A 127 -9.21 8.83 3.86
C GLN A 127 -10.63 8.29 3.58
N ILE A 128 -11.66 9.12 3.77
CA ILE A 128 -13.05 8.77 3.45
C ILE A 128 -13.23 8.50 1.95
N SER A 129 -12.63 9.30 1.08
CA SER A 129 -12.67 9.11 -0.38
C SER A 129 -12.06 7.76 -0.80
N LEU A 130 -10.95 7.38 -0.14
CA LEU A 130 -10.25 6.12 -0.36
C LEU A 130 -11.00 4.89 0.19
N ASN A 131 -12.00 5.06 1.06
CA ASN A 131 -12.84 3.93 1.52
C ASN A 131 -13.46 3.16 0.36
N SER A 132 -13.88 3.86 -0.69
CA SER A 132 -14.48 3.23 -1.88
C SER A 132 -13.52 2.30 -2.62
N LEU A 133 -12.21 2.48 -2.44
CA LEU A 133 -11.17 1.63 -3.04
C LEU A 133 -10.93 0.36 -2.22
N LEU A 134 -11.19 0.43 -0.92
CA LEU A 134 -11.00 -0.67 0.03
C LEU A 134 -12.29 -1.48 0.26
N SER A 135 -13.43 -1.01 -0.26
CA SER A 135 -14.71 -1.69 -0.13
C SER A 135 -14.93 -2.76 -1.21
N GLU A 136 -14.99 -4.02 -0.77
CA GLU A 136 -15.56 -5.23 -1.39
C GLU A 136 -15.52 -5.35 -2.92
N ASN A 137 -14.58 -6.18 -3.39
CA ASN A 137 -14.54 -7.02 -4.61
C ASN A 137 -14.83 -6.40 -5.98
N HIS A 138 -15.19 -5.12 -6.00
CA HIS A 138 -15.35 -4.35 -7.20
C HIS A 138 -14.66 -3.03 -6.94
N ILE A 139 -13.33 -3.01 -7.13
CA ILE A 139 -12.65 -1.77 -7.47
C ILE A 139 -13.16 -1.40 -8.86
N ASN A 140 -14.42 -0.99 -8.94
CA ASN A 140 -15.05 -0.46 -10.13
C ASN A 140 -14.54 0.96 -10.26
N LEU A 141 -13.29 1.08 -10.69
CA LEU A 141 -12.86 2.33 -11.31
C LEU A 141 -13.59 2.35 -12.64
N ILE A 142 -14.81 2.88 -12.62
CA ILE A 142 -15.38 3.50 -13.80
C ILE A 142 -14.53 4.74 -13.96
N SER A 143 -13.38 4.59 -14.63
CA SER A 143 -12.67 5.77 -15.10
C SER A 143 -13.69 6.55 -15.90
N LYS A 144 -13.97 7.79 -15.47
CA LYS A 144 -14.85 8.72 -16.19
C LYS A 144 -14.31 8.86 -17.61
N GLY A 145 -14.75 7.98 -18.53
CA GLY A 145 -14.14 7.85 -19.86
C GLY A 145 -13.95 6.43 -20.44
N PHE A 146 -14.79 5.45 -20.10
CA PHE A 146 -14.97 4.15 -20.83
C PHE A 146 -14.11 2.93 -20.43
N GLU A 147 -13.06 3.07 -19.62
CA GLU A 147 -12.26 1.92 -19.14
C GLU A 147 -12.68 1.50 -17.73
N ARG A 148 -13.08 0.22 -17.59
CA ARG A 148 -13.39 -0.41 -16.30
C ARG A 148 -12.19 -1.23 -15.87
N TYR A 149 -11.56 -0.83 -14.79
CA TYR A 149 -10.62 -1.69 -14.08
C TYR A 149 -11.41 -2.59 -13.16
N GLU A 150 -11.14 -3.89 -13.18
CA GLU A 150 -11.77 -4.86 -12.29
C GLU A 150 -10.72 -5.90 -11.93
N LEU A 151 -10.65 -6.27 -10.65
CA LEU A 151 -9.76 -7.32 -10.20
C LEU A 151 -10.33 -8.67 -10.62
N ASN A 152 -9.52 -9.47 -11.33
CA ASN A 152 -9.92 -10.79 -11.77
C ASN A 152 -10.19 -11.71 -10.56
N PRO A 153 -11.17 -12.64 -10.64
CA PRO A 153 -11.47 -13.58 -9.56
C PRO A 153 -10.30 -14.49 -9.13
N LYS A 154 -9.23 -14.55 -9.94
CA LYS A 154 -8.02 -15.34 -9.66
C LYS A 154 -6.88 -14.52 -9.05
N SER A 155 -7.06 -13.21 -8.92
CA SER A 155 -6.03 -12.25 -8.55
C SER A 155 -6.25 -11.70 -7.14
N LYS A 156 -5.19 -11.15 -6.54
CA LYS A 156 -5.25 -10.49 -5.23
C LYS A 156 -4.64 -9.10 -5.32
N LEU A 157 -5.30 -8.12 -4.73
CA LEU A 157 -4.68 -6.82 -4.47
C LEU A 157 -4.46 -6.68 -2.96
N VAL A 158 -3.22 -6.43 -2.55
CA VAL A 158 -2.86 -6.24 -1.15
C VAL A 158 -2.50 -4.78 -0.92
N ILE A 159 -3.24 -4.10 -0.06
CA ILE A 159 -2.97 -2.70 0.32
C ILE A 159 -2.42 -2.71 1.74
N ILE A 160 -1.16 -2.30 1.89
CA ILE A 160 -0.49 -2.21 3.19
C ILE A 160 -0.40 -0.75 3.59
N GLY A 161 -1.15 -0.35 4.62
CA GLY A 161 -0.98 0.95 5.27
C GLY A 161 0.08 0.87 6.37
N THR A 162 0.91 1.90 6.53
CA THR A 162 1.80 2.01 7.70
C THR A 162 1.39 3.18 8.59
N LEU A 163 1.49 2.98 9.90
CA LEU A 163 1.13 3.97 10.92
C LEU A 163 2.22 4.06 11.99
N ASN A 164 2.72 5.28 12.22
CA ASN A 164 3.69 5.56 13.28
C ASN A 164 2.95 5.90 14.58
N LYS A 165 2.99 5.00 15.56
CA LYS A 165 2.40 5.24 16.89
C LYS A 165 3.24 6.23 17.69
N GLY A 166 2.58 7.11 18.45
CA GLY A 166 3.23 7.99 19.43
C GLY A 166 3.87 9.27 18.86
N VAL A 167 3.69 9.56 17.57
CA VAL A 167 4.10 10.85 16.99
C VAL A 167 3.02 11.90 17.29
N ILE A 168 3.42 13.04 17.84
CA ILE A 168 2.51 14.16 18.17
C ILE A 168 2.21 14.95 16.89
N GLY A 169 0.95 15.29 16.62
CA GLY A 169 0.56 16.19 15.52
C GLY A 169 0.08 15.52 14.22
N ILE A 170 -0.11 14.21 14.23
CA ILE A 170 -0.70 13.43 13.13
C ILE A 170 -2.21 13.24 13.34
N ASN A 171 -3.00 13.20 12.25
CA ASN A 171 -4.45 13.01 12.33
C ASN A 171 -4.78 11.66 12.96
N LYS A 172 -5.88 11.58 13.70
CA LYS A 172 -6.45 10.28 14.07
C LYS A 172 -6.87 9.57 12.77
N LEU A 173 -6.57 8.28 12.66
CA LEU A 173 -7.10 7.48 11.56
C LEU A 173 -8.62 7.47 11.65
N GLN A 174 -9.30 7.71 10.53
CA GLN A 174 -10.76 7.68 10.48
C GLN A 174 -11.23 6.24 10.71
N GLU A 175 -12.22 6.06 11.60
CA GLU A 175 -12.64 4.73 12.08
C GLU A 175 -13.11 3.81 10.96
N ALA A 176 -13.95 4.31 10.04
CA ALA A 176 -14.44 3.50 8.93
C ALA A 176 -13.35 3.14 7.89
N PHE A 177 -12.27 3.92 7.82
CA PHE A 177 -11.09 3.62 7.02
C PHE A 177 -10.22 2.59 7.71
N GLU A 178 -10.00 2.73 9.03
CA GLU A 178 -9.31 1.74 9.87
C GLU A 178 -10.00 0.36 9.82
N ASP A 179 -11.33 0.32 9.90
CA ASP A 179 -12.14 -0.91 9.83
C ASP A 179 -11.95 -1.72 8.52
N ARG A 180 -11.39 -1.11 7.48
CA ARG A 180 -11.07 -1.79 6.21
C ARG A 180 -9.72 -2.51 6.23
N PHE A 181 -8.92 -2.25 7.24
CA PHE A 181 -7.63 -2.90 7.40
C PHE A 181 -7.72 -4.00 8.46
N ILE A 182 -7.12 -5.13 8.15
CA ILE A 182 -6.72 -6.10 9.16
C ILE A 182 -5.53 -5.49 9.88
N VAL A 183 -5.72 -5.14 11.15
CA VAL A 183 -4.66 -4.57 11.99
C VAL A 183 -3.66 -5.66 12.36
N SER A 184 -2.40 -5.50 11.98
CA SER A 184 -1.34 -6.44 12.33
C SER A 184 -0.99 -6.35 13.82
N PRO A 185 -0.32 -7.36 14.40
CA PRO A 185 0.40 -7.18 15.65
C PRO A 185 1.35 -5.98 15.59
N GLU A 186 1.65 -5.39 16.75
CA GLU A 186 2.54 -4.22 16.83
C GLU A 186 3.97 -4.57 16.43
N ILE A 187 4.54 -3.78 15.51
CA ILE A 187 5.93 -3.92 15.07
C ILE A 187 6.79 -2.98 15.91
N ASN A 188 7.46 -3.53 16.91
CA ASN A 188 8.27 -2.79 17.86
C ASN A 188 9.75 -2.74 17.46
N TYR A 189 10.59 -2.12 18.29
CA TYR A 189 12.04 -2.14 18.10
C TYR A 189 12.62 -3.53 18.43
N PRO A 190 13.65 -3.97 17.69
CA PRO A 190 14.33 -5.20 18.00
C PRO A 190 15.00 -5.10 19.38
N ILE A 191 15.09 -6.24 20.07
CA ILE A 191 15.99 -6.38 21.21
C ILE A 191 17.44 -6.09 20.78
N LYS A 192 18.24 -5.49 21.68
CA LYS A 192 19.63 -5.04 21.39
C LYS A 192 20.49 -6.08 20.65
N GLN A 193 20.36 -7.36 20.98
CA GLN A 193 21.10 -8.43 20.30
C GLN A 193 20.75 -8.54 18.82
N LYS A 194 19.46 -8.43 18.47
CA LYS A 194 18.99 -8.41 17.07
C LYS A 194 19.34 -7.10 16.37
N GLU A 195 19.35 -5.98 17.09
CA GLU A 195 19.78 -4.69 16.55
C GLU A 195 21.23 -4.76 16.05
N ILE A 196 22.12 -5.41 16.82
CA ILE A 196 23.51 -5.67 16.42
C ILE A 196 23.54 -6.56 15.16
N GLU A 197 22.76 -7.65 15.12
CA GLU A 197 22.68 -8.56 13.96
C GLU A 197 22.21 -7.84 12.69
N ILE A 198 21.31 -6.86 12.80
CA ILE A 198 20.83 -6.05 11.66
C ILE A 198 21.92 -5.10 11.15
N ALA A 199 22.78 -4.59 12.04
CA ALA A 199 23.81 -3.61 11.71
C ALA A 199 25.15 -4.21 11.21
N THR A 200 25.35 -5.52 11.40
CA THR A 200 26.56 -6.26 10.98
C THR A 200 26.35 -7.06 9.71
#